data_AF-A0A354SBS5-F1
#
_entry.id   AF-A0A354SBS5-F1
#
_cell.length_a   1.000
_cell.length_b   1.000
_cell.length_c   1.000
_cell.angle_alpha   90.00
_cell.angle_beta   90.00
_cell.angle_gamma   90.00
#
_symmetry.space_group_name_H-M   'P 1'
#
loop_
_entity.id
_entity.type
_entity.pdbx_description
1 polymer ?
#
loop_
_entity_poly.entity_id
_entity_poly.type
_entity_poly.pdbx_seq_one_letter_code
_entity_poly.pdbx_strand_id
1 'polypeptide(L)'
;MSSVSQAFPRALSPSRANDFQTCPLLFRLRSIDRLPEPPSAAAVRGTLVHEVLERMFDLPATERSIESTKTLVSQAWLRLAAADADAATSLIVDAKLDGNGGDA
;
A
#
# COMPACT_ATOMS: atom_id res chain seq x y z
N MET A 1 20.31 -24.40 24.39
CA MET A 1 18.96 -23.94 23.97
C MET A 1 19.02 -22.43 23.84
N SER A 2 19.29 -21.92 22.63
CA SER A 2 19.38 -20.48 22.40
C SER A 2 17.99 -19.85 22.54
N SER A 3 17.86 -18.95 23.51
CA SER A 3 16.67 -18.14 23.70
C SER A 3 16.49 -17.22 22.49
N VAL A 4 15.42 -17.43 21.73
CA VAL A 4 15.00 -16.50 20.68
C VAL A 4 14.20 -15.40 21.39
N SER A 5 14.82 -14.25 21.63
CA SER A 5 14.08 -13.05 22.04
C SER A 5 13.22 -12.57 20.88
N GLN A 6 11.99 -13.07 20.76
CA GLN A 6 11.00 -12.46 19.87
C GLN A 6 10.57 -11.11 20.44
N ALA A 7 10.84 -10.03 19.69
CA ALA A 7 10.35 -8.71 20.02
C ALA A 7 8.88 -8.60 19.60
N PHE A 8 7.97 -8.63 20.58
CA PHE A 8 6.56 -8.39 20.33
C PHE A 8 6.33 -6.96 19.81
N PRO A 9 5.43 -6.78 18.83
CA PRO A 9 5.10 -5.45 18.32
C PRO A 9 4.58 -4.55 19.45
N ARG A 10 5.18 -3.37 19.61
CA ARG A 10 4.82 -2.41 20.68
C ARG A 10 3.46 -1.72 20.48
N ALA A 11 2.90 -1.80 19.27
CA ALA A 11 1.63 -1.20 18.91
C ALA A 11 0.83 -2.11 17.98
N LEU A 12 -0.49 -2.11 18.18
CA LEU A 12 -1.45 -2.85 17.38
C LEU A 12 -2.22 -1.86 16.50
N SER A 13 -2.12 -1.99 15.17
CA SER A 13 -2.94 -1.21 14.23
C SER A 13 -4.32 -1.86 14.08
N PRO A 14 -5.35 -1.11 13.64
CA PRO A 14 -6.69 -1.65 13.40
C PRO A 14 -6.69 -2.89 12.49
N SER A 15 -5.93 -2.87 11.39
CA SER A 15 -5.82 -4.04 10.50
C SER A 15 -5.22 -5.26 11.20
N ARG A 16 -4.19 -5.07 12.04
CA ARG A 16 -3.58 -6.19 12.80
C ARG A 16 -4.53 -6.75 13.86
N ALA A 17 -5.31 -5.89 14.51
CA ALA A 17 -6.34 -6.32 15.44
C ALA A 17 -7.41 -7.16 14.73
N ASN A 18 -7.81 -6.75 13.51
CA ASN A 18 -8.79 -7.46 12.71
C ASN A 18 -8.29 -8.82 12.22
N ASP A 19 -7.00 -8.92 11.83
CA ASP A 19 -6.38 -10.20 11.49
C ASP A 19 -6.45 -11.18 12.67
N PHE A 20 -6.16 -10.71 13.89
CA PHE A 20 -6.23 -11.57 15.09
C PHE A 20 -7.66 -12.02 15.40
N GLN A 21 -8.64 -11.11 15.33
CA GLN A 21 -10.05 -11.43 15.56
C GLN A 21 -10.58 -12.43 14.52
N THR A 22 -10.13 -12.31 13.27
CA THR A 22 -10.52 -13.20 12.17
C THR A 22 -9.84 -14.57 12.28
N CYS A 23 -8.53 -14.59 12.49
CA CYS A 23 -7.72 -15.80 12.61
C CYS A 23 -6.41 -15.51 13.38
N PRO A 24 -6.28 -15.98 14.64
CA PRO A 24 -5.07 -15.75 15.44
C PRO A 24 -3.78 -16.28 14.79
N LEU A 25 -3.86 -17.36 14.00
CA LEU A 25 -2.72 -17.90 13.26
C LEU A 25 -2.28 -16.95 12.14
N LEU A 26 -3.21 -16.35 11.40
CA LEU A 26 -2.90 -15.36 10.37
C LEU A 26 -2.15 -14.17 10.97
N PHE A 27 -2.64 -13.63 12.09
CA PHE A 27 -1.95 -12.57 12.81
C PHE A 27 -0.52 -12.95 13.19
N ARG A 28 -0.30 -14.15 13.74
CA ARG A 28 1.05 -14.63 14.09
C ARG A 28 1.96 -14.64 12.85
N LEU A 29 1.53 -15.29 11.77
CA LEU A 29 2.34 -15.46 10.56
C LEU A 29 2.71 -14.11 9.94
N ARG A 30 1.78 -13.15 9.93
CA ARG A 30 1.96 -11.82 9.30
C ARG A 30 2.66 -10.80 10.20
N SER A 31 2.28 -10.71 11.47
CA SER A 31 2.70 -9.63 12.37
C SER A 31 3.86 -9.99 13.27
N ILE A 32 3.99 -11.27 13.65
CA ILE A 32 5.06 -11.78 14.51
C ILE A 32 6.17 -12.40 13.65
N ASP A 33 5.84 -13.43 12.87
CA ASP A 33 6.80 -14.18 12.07
C ASP A 33 7.19 -13.44 10.77
N ARG A 34 6.36 -12.48 10.33
CA ARG A 34 6.60 -11.58 9.18
C ARG A 34 6.96 -12.33 7.89
N LEU A 35 6.20 -13.38 7.58
CA LEU A 35 6.38 -14.10 6.33
C LEU A 35 6.18 -13.15 5.14
N PRO A 36 7.00 -13.25 4.08
CA PRO A 36 6.87 -12.41 2.91
C PRO A 36 5.54 -12.70 2.22
N GLU A 37 4.74 -11.65 2.04
CA GLU A 37 3.50 -11.67 1.27
C GLU A 37 3.64 -10.69 0.11
N PRO A 38 3.20 -11.06 -1.11
CA PRO A 38 3.10 -10.10 -2.18
C PRO A 38 2.12 -8.99 -1.76
N PRO A 39 2.47 -7.70 -1.95
CA PRO A 39 1.59 -6.62 -1.58
C PRO A 39 0.30 -6.70 -2.40
N SER A 40 -0.85 -6.55 -1.73
CA SER A 40 -2.13 -6.49 -2.43
C SER A 40 -2.26 -5.20 -3.23
N ALA A 41 -3.02 -5.21 -4.32
CA ALA A 41 -3.27 -4.02 -5.12
C ALA A 41 -3.80 -2.85 -4.26
N ALA A 42 -4.68 -3.13 -3.29
CA ALA A 42 -5.16 -2.13 -2.33
C ALA A 42 -4.03 -1.52 -1.47
N ALA A 43 -3.08 -2.33 -0.99
CA ALA A 43 -1.94 -1.85 -0.22
C ALA A 43 -0.99 -0.99 -1.07
N VAL A 44 -0.71 -1.41 -2.31
CA VAL A 44 0.11 -0.64 -3.25
C VAL A 44 -0.58 0.69 -3.59
N ARG A 45 -1.90 0.67 -3.83
CA ARG A 45 -2.70 1.85 -4.14
C ARG A 45 -2.67 2.85 -2.99
N GLY A 46 -2.86 2.37 -1.77
CA GLY A 46 -2.79 3.20 -0.57
C GLY A 46 -1.43 3.88 -0.41
N THR A 47 -0.35 3.13 -0.66
CA THR A 47 1.02 3.67 -0.63
C THR A 47 1.19 4.79 -1.67
N LEU A 48 0.79 4.55 -2.91
CA LEU A 48 0.86 5.54 -4.00
C LEU A 48 0.04 6.80 -3.66
N VAL A 49 -1.19 6.63 -3.17
CA VAL A 49 -2.07 7.76 -2.82
C VAL A 49 -1.50 8.57 -1.66
N HIS A 50 -0.98 7.91 -0.62
CA HIS A 50 -0.35 8.59 0.51
C HIS A 50 0.87 9.40 0.07
N GLU A 51 1.73 8.82 -0.76
CA GLU A 51 2.94 9.46 -1.31
C GLU A 51 2.59 10.72 -2.13
N VAL A 52 1.47 10.69 -2.86
CA VAL A 52 0.97 11.84 -3.63
C VAL A 52 0.39 12.91 -2.70
N LEU A 53 -0.43 12.51 -1.72
CA LEU A 53 -1.04 13.44 -0.78
C LEU A 53 0.01 14.16 0.08
N GLU A 54 1.01 13.45 0.57
CA GLU A 54 2.13 14.04 1.31
C GLU A 54 2.79 15.16 0.49
N ARG A 55 3.17 14.87 -0.77
CA ARG A 55 3.78 15.89 -1.64
C ARG A 55 2.86 17.02 -2.02
N MET A 56 1.58 16.73 -2.22
CA MET A 56 0.58 17.76 -2.47
C MET A 56 0.51 18.72 -1.27
N PHE A 57 0.58 18.21 -0.04
CA PHE A 57 0.55 19.04 1.15
C PHE A 57 1.87 19.76 1.45
N ASP A 58 2.99 19.26 0.92
CA ASP A 58 4.28 19.98 0.95
C ASP A 58 4.29 21.23 0.03
N LEU A 59 3.43 21.28 -0.99
CA LEU A 59 3.30 22.46 -1.86
C LEU A 59 2.64 23.65 -1.12
N PRO A 60 2.98 24.90 -1.50
CA PRO A 60 2.26 26.09 -1.06
C PRO A 60 0.76 25.96 -1.34
N ALA A 61 -0.08 26.53 -0.47
CA ALA A 61 -1.54 26.37 -0.56
C ALA A 61 -2.12 26.79 -1.92
N THR A 62 -1.54 27.81 -2.57
CA THR A 62 -1.93 28.30 -3.90
C THR A 62 -1.62 27.32 -5.03
N GLU A 63 -0.67 26.42 -4.81
CA GLU A 63 -0.21 25.44 -5.80
C GLU A 63 -0.93 24.09 -5.63
N ARG A 64 -1.70 23.88 -4.57
CA ARG A 64 -2.46 22.65 -4.30
C ARG A 64 -3.69 22.54 -5.20
N SER A 65 -3.47 22.36 -6.50
CA SER A 65 -4.51 22.24 -7.51
C SER A 65 -4.62 20.80 -8.04
N ILE A 66 -5.78 20.44 -8.58
CA ILE A 66 -5.99 19.14 -9.24
C ILE A 66 -4.94 18.88 -10.33
N GLU A 67 -4.56 19.92 -11.08
CA GLU A 67 -3.56 19.82 -12.14
C GLU A 67 -2.18 19.46 -11.58
N SER A 68 -1.73 20.17 -10.54
CA SER A 68 -0.47 19.85 -9.85
C SER A 68 -0.47 18.42 -9.29
N THR A 69 -1.58 17.99 -8.68
CA THR A 69 -1.73 16.66 -8.10
C THR A 69 -1.67 15.58 -9.18
N LYS A 70 -2.26 15.80 -10.36
CA LYS A 70 -2.13 14.86 -11.49
C LYS A 70 -0.67 14.67 -11.91
N THR A 71 0.11 15.74 -11.98
CA THR A 71 1.55 15.64 -12.25
C THR A 71 2.27 14.84 -11.16
N LEU A 72 1.93 15.07 -9.88
CA LEU A 72 2.49 14.30 -8.76
C LEU A 72 2.14 12.81 -8.84
N VAL A 73 0.91 12.45 -9.23
CA VAL A 73 0.50 11.05 -9.46
C VAL A 73 1.37 10.40 -10.52
N SER A 74 1.58 11.05 -11.68
CA SER A 74 2.42 10.50 -12.73
C SER A 74 3.87 10.29 -12.27
N GLN A 75 4.43 11.23 -11.51
CA GLN A 75 5.78 11.10 -10.96
C GLN A 75 5.88 9.98 -9.91
N ALA A 76 4.89 9.87 -9.04
CA ALA A 76 4.77 8.83 -8.02
C ALA A 76 4.67 7.44 -8.66
N TRP A 77 3.85 7.33 -9.71
CA TRP A 77 3.73 6.10 -10.49
C TRP A 77 5.05 5.66 -11.11
N LEU A 78 5.78 6.59 -11.74
CA LEU A 78 7.08 6.28 -12.35
C LEU A 78 8.10 5.81 -11.31
N ARG A 79 8.11 6.42 -10.11
CA ARG A 79 8.97 5.97 -9.01
C ARG A 79 8.58 4.58 -8.50
N LEU A 80 7.29 4.34 -8.31
CA LEU A 80 6.78 3.03 -7.90
C LEU A 80 7.18 1.94 -8.91
N ALA A 81 6.90 2.15 -10.20
CA ALA A 81 7.20 1.18 -11.24
C ALA A 81 8.70 0.92 -11.42
N ALA A 82 9.54 1.94 -11.19
CA ALA A 82 10.99 1.78 -11.22
C ALA A 82 11.53 1.00 -9.99
N ALA A 83 10.90 1.17 -8.82
CA ALA A 83 11.30 0.48 -7.60
C ALA A 83 10.78 -0.97 -7.53
N ASP A 84 9.55 -1.19 -8.00
CA ASP A 84 8.86 -2.48 -7.95
C ASP A 84 7.85 -2.60 -9.11
N ALA A 85 8.27 -3.31 -10.17
CA ALA A 85 7.45 -3.53 -11.35
C ALA A 85 6.26 -4.46 -11.08
N ASP A 86 6.38 -5.40 -10.15
CA ASP A 86 5.31 -6.35 -9.80
C ASP A 86 4.21 -5.61 -9.03
N ALA A 87 4.59 -4.74 -8.09
CA ALA A 87 3.66 -3.85 -7.40
C ALA A 87 2.91 -2.95 -8.39
N ALA A 88 3.61 -2.32 -9.35
CA ALA A 88 2.96 -1.51 -10.38
C ALA A 88 2.00 -2.34 -11.25
N THR A 89 2.39 -3.56 -11.62
CA THR A 89 1.54 -4.48 -12.40
C THR A 89 0.25 -4.82 -11.65
N SER A 90 0.32 -5.03 -10.33
CA SER A 90 -0.86 -5.32 -9.50
C SER A 90 -1.95 -4.24 -9.61
N LEU A 91 -1.57 -2.97 -9.75
CA LEU A 91 -2.50 -1.84 -9.88
C LEU A 91 -3.20 -1.79 -11.24
N ILE A 92 -2.52 -2.23 -12.30
CA ILE A 92 -3.10 -2.30 -13.65
C ILE A 92 -4.11 -3.45 -13.74
N VAL A 93 -3.78 -4.60 -13.15
CA VAL A 93 -4.64 -5.78 -13.18
C VAL A 93 -5.92 -5.54 -12.39
N ASP A 94 -5.83 -4.96 -11.19
CA ASP A 94 -6.99 -4.62 -10.36
C ASP A 94 -7.94 -3.65 -11.08
N ALA A 95 -7.40 -2.62 -11.75
CA ALA A 95 -8.19 -1.69 -12.55
C ALA A 95 -8.94 -2.35 -13.73
N LYS A 96 -8.44 -3.48 -14.24
CA LYS A 96 -9.12 -4.26 -15.28
C LYS A 96 -10.23 -5.14 -14.74
N LEU A 97 -10.13 -5.57 -13.47
CA LEU A 97 -11.17 -6.34 -12.79
C LEU A 97 -12.35 -5.44 -12.34
N ASP A 98 -12.07 -4.17 -12.03
CA ASP A 98 -13.09 -3.16 -11.74
C ASP A 98 -13.80 -2.62 -13.02
N GLY A 99 -13.40 -3.10 -14.20
CA GLY A 99 -13.90 -2.66 -15.49
C GLY A 99 -15.32 -3.14 -15.80
N ASN A 100 -16.28 -2.24 -15.63
CA ASN A 100 -17.47 -2.14 -16.48
C ASN A 100 -17.06 -2.29 -17.95
N GLY A 101 -17.31 -3.48 -18.51
CA GLY A 101 -17.19 -3.81 -19.94
C GLY A 101 -18.23 -3.07 -20.76
N GLY A 102 -18.05 -1.77 -20.91
CA GLY A 102 -18.76 -0.96 -21.90
C GLY A 102 -17.93 -0.93 -23.18
N ASP A 103 -18.09 -1.97 -24.00
CA ASP A 103 -17.58 -2.02 -25.36
C ASP A 103 -18.25 -0.95 -26.25
N ALA A 104 -17.51 -0.57 -27.28
CA ALA A 104 -17.93 0.21 -28.43
C ALA A 104 -19.07 -0.43 -29.24
#